data_AF-A0A1H8VVZ9-F1
#
_entry.id   AF-A0A1H8VVZ9-F1
#
_cell.length_a   1.000
_cell.length_b   1.000
_cell.length_c   1.000
_cell.angle_alpha   90.00
_cell.angle_beta   90.00
_cell.angle_gamma   90.00
#
_symmetry.space_group_name_H-M   'P 1'
#
loop_
_entity.id
_entity.type
_entity.pdbx_description
1 polymer ?
#
loop_
_entity_poly.entity_id
_entity_poly.type
_entity_poly.pdbx_seq_one_letter_code
_entity_poly.pdbx_strand_id
1 'polypeptide(L)'
;MTTDLRNGEYEDRNQFRSQIMRSAHGLAGTIAHLLDVAGVDLIREVRVPSGLNESDISEIAKTMSIAASIQSSYGHYATYRQLFEDRPTKLQTALSPKVDAVDPLGEYIGSLVVRSPDASRVREALEEQLSDPLPVREDAPEIAVQVPLREVDRSDYVAVMSRLGEHKGLEKTQEAVTLCQTLASDPWAVSEALNRLGLESRPRDIRLDEVRVALSHLDADQLLPDATPTVSLTVAALLRSAQPLSKTELAEKAGVSSRSLRKDGNLDALVALDLVRETDNGTYRFALPFATEEERGSNICPAAVDDDLATARDVLYEVVLATVDDVARTADPDDPVGGTFYGPGLEGDPLRRELPWIDPWIRVARLLCDEPTSRDMTVSFGAAIEQTAVQNQGVQRAD
;
A
#
# COMPACT_ATOMS: atom_id res chain seq x y z
N MET A 1 -5.18 -2.95 -29.32
CA MET A 1 -4.16 -3.81 -29.96
C MET A 1 -4.24 -3.62 -31.47
N THR A 2 -3.12 -3.58 -32.18
CA THR A 2 -3.06 -3.32 -33.64
C THR A 2 -3.75 -4.43 -34.44
N THR A 3 -4.26 -4.10 -35.63
CA THR A 3 -4.91 -5.06 -36.55
C THR A 3 -3.97 -6.23 -36.89
N ASP A 4 -2.71 -5.93 -37.16
CA ASP A 4 -1.67 -6.90 -37.51
C ASP A 4 -1.41 -7.91 -36.37
N LEU A 5 -1.38 -7.43 -35.11
CA LEU A 5 -1.23 -8.30 -33.94
C LEU A 5 -2.44 -9.23 -33.77
N ARG A 6 -3.64 -8.75 -34.08
CA ARG A 6 -4.88 -9.55 -34.02
C ARG A 6 -4.92 -10.59 -35.14
N ASN A 7 -4.44 -10.24 -36.32
CA ASN A 7 -4.47 -11.09 -37.51
C ASN A 7 -3.29 -12.08 -37.60
N GLY A 8 -2.30 -11.98 -36.70
CA GLY A 8 -1.12 -12.84 -36.73
C GLY A 8 -0.06 -12.41 -37.76
N GLU A 9 -0.10 -11.16 -38.20
CA GLU A 9 0.78 -10.61 -39.24
C GLU A 9 2.10 -10.13 -38.63
N TYR A 10 2.90 -11.07 -38.13
CA TYR A 10 4.24 -10.83 -37.55
C TYR A 10 5.12 -12.07 -37.67
N GLU A 11 6.44 -11.89 -37.81
CA GLU A 11 7.41 -12.99 -37.78
C GLU A 11 7.68 -13.47 -36.35
N ASP A 12 7.91 -12.51 -35.43
CA ASP A 12 8.08 -12.76 -34.00
C ASP A 12 7.06 -11.92 -33.22
N ARG A 13 6.15 -12.62 -32.53
CA ARG A 13 5.09 -11.99 -31.74
C ARG A 13 5.64 -11.10 -30.62
N ASN A 14 6.68 -11.55 -29.94
CA ASN A 14 7.24 -10.84 -28.79
C ASN A 14 7.99 -9.61 -29.26
N GLN A 15 8.79 -9.74 -30.32
CA GLN A 15 9.47 -8.59 -30.92
C GLN A 15 8.46 -7.54 -31.39
N PHE A 16 7.36 -7.96 -32.03
CA PHE A 16 6.32 -7.06 -32.50
C PHE A 16 5.59 -6.37 -31.33
N ARG A 17 5.24 -7.11 -30.27
CA ARG A 17 4.67 -6.52 -29.04
C ARG A 17 5.61 -5.51 -28.40
N SER A 18 6.91 -5.79 -28.35
CA SER A 18 7.91 -4.86 -27.83
C SER A 18 8.03 -3.58 -28.67
N GLN A 19 7.84 -3.65 -29.98
CA GLN A 19 7.78 -2.45 -30.84
C GLN A 19 6.52 -1.61 -30.56
N ILE A 20 5.37 -2.27 -30.40
CA ILE A 20 4.11 -1.59 -30.04
C ILE A 20 4.26 -0.91 -28.69
N MET A 21 4.78 -1.60 -27.67
CA MET A 21 4.97 -1.04 -26.33
C MET A 21 5.94 0.14 -26.31
N ARG A 22 7.08 0.05 -27.01
CA ARG A 22 8.01 1.19 -27.14
C ARG A 22 7.33 2.42 -27.77
N SER A 23 6.53 2.21 -28.81
CA SER A 23 5.79 3.30 -29.46
C SER A 23 4.72 3.89 -28.55
N ALA A 24 4.00 3.04 -27.81
CA ALA A 24 3.00 3.46 -26.84
C ALA A 24 3.61 4.27 -25.68
N HIS A 25 4.76 3.85 -25.15
CA HIS A 25 5.49 4.62 -24.13
C HIS A 25 5.91 5.99 -24.63
N GLY A 26 6.45 6.08 -25.86
CA GLY A 26 6.83 7.37 -26.45
C GLY A 26 5.63 8.31 -26.65
N LEU A 27 4.48 7.77 -27.08
CA LEU A 27 3.24 8.55 -27.20
C LEU A 27 2.72 8.99 -25.83
N ALA A 28 2.69 8.10 -24.84
CA ALA A 28 2.27 8.41 -23.48
C ALA A 28 3.18 9.48 -22.84
N GLY A 29 4.49 9.41 -23.10
CA GLY A 29 5.45 10.46 -22.74
C GLY A 29 5.08 11.80 -23.36
N THR A 30 4.86 11.83 -24.68
CA THR A 30 4.48 13.06 -25.39
C THR A 30 3.20 13.67 -24.80
N ILE A 31 2.19 12.86 -24.51
CA ILE A 31 0.95 13.34 -23.89
C ILE A 31 1.22 13.90 -22.49
N ALA A 32 2.03 13.22 -21.67
CA ALA A 32 2.37 13.69 -20.33
C ALA A 32 3.04 15.08 -20.37
N HIS A 33 4.07 15.25 -21.21
CA HIS A 33 4.75 16.54 -21.41
C HIS A 33 3.81 17.64 -21.92
N LEU A 34 2.87 17.33 -22.81
CA LEU A 34 1.89 18.32 -23.29
C LEU A 34 0.91 18.75 -22.20
N LEU A 35 0.45 17.80 -21.35
CA LEU A 35 -0.45 18.10 -20.24
C LEU A 35 0.26 18.90 -19.14
N ASP A 36 1.52 18.58 -18.88
CA ASP A 36 2.39 19.34 -17.96
C ASP A 36 2.53 20.80 -18.38
N VAL A 37 2.87 21.04 -19.66
CA VAL A 37 2.95 22.39 -20.22
C VAL A 37 1.60 23.11 -20.19
N ALA A 38 0.49 22.37 -20.30
CA ALA A 38 -0.86 22.93 -20.19
C ALA A 38 -1.31 23.19 -18.74
N GLY A 39 -0.52 22.80 -17.73
CA GLY A 39 -0.87 22.92 -16.31
C GLY A 39 -1.99 21.97 -15.89
N VAL A 40 -2.09 20.80 -16.52
CA VAL A 40 -3.11 19.78 -16.20
C VAL A 40 -2.52 18.73 -15.28
N ASP A 41 -3.13 18.54 -14.11
CA ASP A 41 -2.76 17.49 -13.17
C ASP A 41 -3.05 16.11 -13.75
N LEU A 42 -1.98 15.35 -14.02
CA LEU A 42 -2.06 14.02 -14.60
C LEU A 42 -1.94 12.94 -13.53
N ILE A 43 -3.02 12.17 -13.32
CA ILE A 43 -3.02 10.98 -12.45
C ILE A 43 -3.30 9.76 -13.32
N ARG A 44 -2.44 8.75 -13.22
CA ARG A 44 -2.58 7.46 -13.92
C ARG A 44 -2.72 6.33 -12.92
N GLU A 45 -3.47 5.31 -13.28
CA GLU A 45 -3.63 4.10 -12.47
C GLU A 45 -3.09 2.89 -13.24
N VAL A 46 -2.30 2.07 -12.56
CA VAL A 46 -1.88 0.74 -13.01
C VAL A 46 -2.35 -0.29 -12.01
N ARG A 47 -3.06 -1.30 -12.51
CA ARG A 47 -3.56 -2.41 -11.69
C ARG A 47 -2.74 -3.66 -11.97
N VAL A 48 -2.03 -4.13 -10.95
CA VAL A 48 -1.21 -5.34 -10.97
C VAL A 48 -2.09 -6.53 -10.53
N PRO A 49 -2.17 -7.62 -11.30
CA PRO A 49 -2.96 -8.79 -10.93
C PRO A 49 -2.30 -9.58 -9.78
N SER A 50 -3.11 -10.39 -9.08
CA SER A 50 -2.62 -11.35 -8.08
C SER A 50 -1.92 -12.55 -8.72
N GLY A 51 -1.14 -13.28 -7.90
CA GLY A 51 -0.54 -14.56 -8.29
C GLY A 51 0.71 -14.44 -9.18
N LEU A 52 1.29 -13.26 -9.28
CA LEU A 52 2.53 -13.04 -10.03
C LEU A 52 3.76 -13.51 -9.25
N ASN A 53 4.69 -14.16 -9.95
CA ASN A 53 6.00 -14.49 -9.40
C ASN A 53 6.91 -13.24 -9.37
N GLU A 54 8.06 -13.33 -8.71
CA GLU A 54 9.02 -12.23 -8.57
C GLU A 54 9.52 -11.69 -9.91
N SER A 55 9.77 -12.57 -10.89
CA SER A 55 10.24 -12.16 -12.21
C SER A 55 9.19 -11.34 -12.95
N ASP A 56 7.91 -11.72 -12.88
CA ASP A 56 6.82 -10.99 -13.51
C ASP A 56 6.64 -9.60 -12.87
N ILE A 57 6.72 -9.52 -11.54
CA ILE A 57 6.67 -8.25 -10.81
C ILE A 57 7.85 -7.36 -11.20
N SER A 58 9.07 -7.91 -11.27
CA SER A 58 10.27 -7.18 -11.67
C SER A 58 10.17 -6.62 -13.10
N GLU A 59 9.66 -7.40 -14.06
CA GLU A 59 9.47 -6.92 -15.45
C GLU A 59 8.37 -5.84 -15.56
N ILE A 60 7.32 -5.93 -14.73
CA ILE A 60 6.30 -4.87 -14.61
C ILE A 60 6.92 -3.60 -14.00
N ALA A 61 7.70 -3.72 -12.92
CA ALA A 61 8.40 -2.62 -12.30
C ALA A 61 9.36 -1.93 -13.27
N LYS A 62 10.13 -2.70 -14.04
CA LYS A 62 11.00 -2.20 -15.11
C LYS A 62 10.25 -1.44 -16.19
N THR A 63 9.08 -1.94 -16.59
CA THR A 63 8.21 -1.23 -17.55
C THR A 63 7.77 0.12 -16.99
N MET A 64 7.42 0.18 -15.70
CA MET A 64 7.05 1.41 -15.02
C MET A 64 8.23 2.37 -14.84
N SER A 65 9.43 1.88 -14.54
CA SER A 65 10.62 2.72 -14.38
C SER A 65 11.06 3.35 -15.71
N ILE A 66 11.00 2.59 -16.81
CA ILE A 66 11.20 3.14 -18.16
C ILE A 66 10.14 4.19 -18.47
N ALA A 67 8.87 3.94 -18.17
CA ALA A 67 7.82 4.94 -18.37
C ALA A 67 8.06 6.21 -17.54
N ALA A 68 8.49 6.08 -16.29
CA ALA A 68 8.83 7.18 -15.41
C ALA A 68 9.97 8.03 -16.00
N SER A 69 11.03 7.39 -16.48
CA SER A 69 12.15 8.09 -17.13
C SER A 69 11.71 8.91 -18.35
N ILE A 70 10.83 8.35 -19.20
CA ILE A 70 10.26 9.03 -20.38
C ILE A 70 9.38 10.21 -19.99
N GLN A 71 8.65 10.09 -18.88
CA GLN A 71 7.67 11.04 -18.38
C GLN A 71 8.27 11.97 -17.31
N SER A 72 9.58 12.17 -17.33
CA SER A 72 10.26 13.09 -16.41
C SER A 72 10.82 14.30 -17.17
N SER A 73 10.95 15.41 -16.45
CA SER A 73 11.41 16.68 -17.01
C SER A 73 12.44 17.36 -16.11
N TYR A 74 13.30 18.16 -16.73
CA TYR A 74 14.15 19.14 -16.07
C TYR A 74 13.81 20.49 -16.68
N GLY A 75 13.01 21.30 -15.97
CA GLY A 75 12.34 22.44 -16.57
C GLY A 75 11.54 22.01 -17.81
N HIS A 76 11.84 22.60 -18.97
CA HIS A 76 11.16 22.27 -20.23
C HIS A 76 11.80 21.12 -21.02
N TYR A 77 12.84 20.48 -20.48
CA TYR A 77 13.59 19.44 -21.18
C TYR A 77 13.14 18.06 -20.73
N ALA A 78 12.73 17.20 -21.67
CA ALA A 78 12.45 15.80 -21.38
C ALA A 78 13.76 15.07 -20.98
N THR A 79 13.83 14.58 -19.74
CA THR A 79 15.07 14.03 -19.16
C THR A 79 15.51 12.78 -19.89
N TYR A 80 14.58 11.92 -20.34
CA TYR A 80 14.92 10.74 -21.15
C TYR A 80 15.78 11.07 -22.36
N ARG A 81 15.44 12.14 -23.07
CA ARG A 81 16.18 12.57 -24.26
C ARG A 81 17.57 13.12 -23.90
N GLN A 82 17.73 13.64 -22.69
CA GLN A 82 19.00 14.16 -22.20
C GLN A 82 19.89 13.07 -21.58
N LEU A 83 19.33 12.02 -21.00
CA LEU A 83 20.07 11.04 -20.20
C LEU A 83 20.27 9.69 -20.91
N PHE A 84 19.31 9.25 -21.73
CA PHE A 84 19.26 7.85 -22.23
C PHE A 84 19.13 7.71 -23.74
N GLU A 85 18.75 8.76 -24.46
CA GLU A 85 18.63 8.72 -25.92
C GLU A 85 20.02 8.57 -26.57
N ASP A 86 20.20 7.52 -27.36
CA ASP A 86 21.46 7.19 -28.03
C ASP A 86 21.38 7.38 -29.56
N ARG A 87 20.18 7.62 -30.13
CA ARG A 87 20.02 7.73 -31.59
C ARG A 87 20.56 9.07 -32.07
N PRO A 88 21.60 9.09 -32.93
CA PRO A 88 22.26 10.34 -33.34
C PRO A 88 21.33 11.37 -33.99
N THR A 89 20.33 10.90 -34.76
CA THR A 89 19.34 11.76 -35.41
C THR A 89 18.44 12.49 -34.41
N LYS A 90 18.15 11.86 -33.27
CA LYS A 90 17.37 12.45 -32.18
C LYS A 90 18.21 13.38 -31.33
N LEU A 91 19.49 13.06 -31.11
CA LEU A 91 20.41 13.91 -30.35
C LEU A 91 20.75 15.21 -31.10
N GLN A 92 21.00 15.16 -32.41
CA GLN A 92 21.33 16.35 -33.21
C GLN A 92 20.24 17.43 -33.21
N THR A 93 18.99 17.04 -32.97
CA THR A 93 17.84 17.96 -32.90
C THR A 93 17.41 18.26 -31.47
N ALA A 94 18.10 17.70 -30.47
CA ALA A 94 17.83 17.98 -29.07
C ALA A 94 18.49 19.30 -28.66
N LEU A 95 17.74 20.13 -27.94
CA LEU A 95 18.33 21.24 -27.21
C LEU A 95 18.88 20.69 -25.91
N SER A 96 20.13 21.01 -25.58
CA SER A 96 20.73 20.65 -24.28
C SER A 96 20.39 21.71 -23.24
N PRO A 97 20.00 21.31 -22.01
CA PRO A 97 19.82 22.24 -20.92
C PRO A 97 21.16 22.84 -20.49
N LYS A 98 21.11 24.09 -20.03
CA LYS A 98 22.16 24.60 -19.13
C LYS A 98 21.76 24.20 -17.72
N VAL A 99 22.44 23.19 -17.17
CA VAL A 99 22.16 22.68 -15.83
C VAL A 99 22.44 23.77 -14.80
N ASP A 100 21.50 24.00 -13.89
CA ASP A 100 21.71 24.80 -12.70
C ASP A 100 22.48 23.97 -11.67
N ALA A 101 23.71 24.38 -11.35
CA ALA A 101 24.53 23.69 -10.37
C ALA A 101 24.00 23.80 -8.93
N VAL A 102 23.05 24.70 -8.66
CA VAL A 102 22.36 24.79 -7.36
C VAL A 102 21.15 23.84 -7.30
N ASP A 103 20.53 23.59 -8.45
CA ASP A 103 19.36 22.72 -8.57
C ASP A 103 19.42 21.85 -9.85
N PRO A 104 20.22 20.79 -9.84
CA PRO A 104 20.37 19.86 -10.97
C PRO A 104 19.28 18.77 -10.97
N LEU A 105 18.15 18.99 -10.29
CA LEU A 105 17.12 17.98 -10.07
C LEU A 105 15.92 18.20 -11.02
N GLY A 106 15.57 17.14 -11.73
CA GLY A 106 14.34 17.00 -12.48
C GLY A 106 13.27 16.29 -11.68
N GLU A 107 12.05 16.30 -12.22
CA GLU A 107 10.86 15.78 -11.55
C GLU A 107 10.11 14.79 -12.45
N TYR A 108 9.38 13.88 -11.81
CA TYR A 108 8.41 13.03 -12.50
C TYR A 108 7.12 13.81 -12.77
N ILE A 109 6.65 13.82 -14.02
CA ILE A 109 5.44 14.53 -14.41
C ILE A 109 4.21 13.77 -13.92
N GLY A 110 3.41 14.42 -13.08
CA GLY A 110 2.15 13.92 -12.57
C GLY A 110 2.33 12.81 -11.53
N SER A 111 1.37 11.89 -11.46
CA SER A 111 1.37 10.79 -10.49
C SER A 111 0.99 9.45 -11.12
N LEU A 112 1.50 8.38 -10.54
CA LEU A 112 1.17 7.00 -10.89
C LEU A 112 0.70 6.27 -9.62
N VAL A 113 -0.56 5.88 -9.61
CA VAL A 113 -1.14 5.02 -8.58
C VAL A 113 -0.95 3.58 -9.02
N VAL A 114 -0.26 2.78 -8.21
CA VAL A 114 -0.08 1.35 -8.45
C VAL A 114 -0.96 0.59 -7.47
N ARG A 115 -1.96 -0.10 -8.00
CA ARG A 115 -2.85 -0.96 -7.22
C ARG A 115 -2.42 -2.41 -7.37
N SER A 116 -1.97 -3.02 -6.28
CA SER A 116 -1.50 -4.41 -6.25
C SER A 116 -2.09 -5.12 -5.03
N PRO A 117 -2.53 -6.39 -5.17
CA PRO A 117 -2.78 -7.27 -4.02
C PRO A 117 -1.54 -7.55 -3.17
N ASP A 118 -0.35 -7.24 -3.70
CA ASP A 118 0.94 -7.41 -3.05
C ASP A 118 1.75 -6.12 -3.24
N ALA A 119 1.37 -5.08 -2.48
CA ALA A 119 1.92 -3.73 -2.65
C ALA A 119 3.40 -3.68 -2.26
N SER A 120 3.79 -4.37 -1.20
CA SER A 120 5.16 -4.40 -0.69
C SER A 120 6.15 -4.97 -1.71
N ARG A 121 5.85 -6.14 -2.31
CA ARG A 121 6.73 -6.73 -3.35
C ARG A 121 6.83 -5.85 -4.59
N VAL A 122 5.73 -5.21 -4.98
CA VAL A 122 5.71 -4.28 -6.10
C VAL A 122 6.54 -3.03 -5.79
N ARG A 123 6.43 -2.49 -4.58
CA ARG A 123 7.21 -1.34 -4.11
C ARG A 123 8.72 -1.63 -4.15
N GLU A 124 9.15 -2.74 -3.56
CA GLU A 124 10.58 -3.13 -3.53
C GLU A 124 11.15 -3.24 -4.95
N ALA A 125 10.42 -3.91 -5.85
CA ALA A 125 10.84 -4.01 -7.25
C ALA A 125 10.84 -2.66 -7.97
N LEU A 126 9.88 -1.77 -7.69
CA LEU A 126 9.86 -0.40 -8.23
C LEU A 126 11.06 0.41 -7.76
N GLU A 127 11.41 0.35 -6.48
CA GLU A 127 12.57 1.06 -5.91
C GLU A 127 13.87 0.63 -6.60
N GLU A 128 14.08 -0.68 -6.73
CA GLU A 128 15.25 -1.23 -7.43
C GLU A 128 15.30 -0.76 -8.89
N GLN A 129 14.21 -0.93 -9.64
CA GLN A 129 14.16 -0.61 -11.07
C GLN A 129 14.15 0.90 -11.36
N LEU A 130 13.68 1.73 -10.43
CA LEU A 130 13.71 3.19 -10.56
C LEU A 130 15.07 3.78 -10.24
N SER A 131 15.90 3.11 -9.42
CA SER A 131 17.23 3.61 -9.06
C SER A 131 18.21 3.58 -10.24
N ASP A 132 18.04 2.62 -11.15
CA ASP A 132 18.82 2.51 -12.39
C ASP A 132 17.94 2.01 -13.55
N PRO A 133 17.06 2.88 -14.09
CA PRO A 133 16.06 2.46 -15.08
C PRO A 133 16.68 2.10 -16.42
N LEU A 134 17.75 2.81 -16.80
CA LEU A 134 18.47 2.69 -18.07
C LEU A 134 19.90 3.20 -17.91
N PRO A 135 20.86 2.67 -18.70
CA PRO A 135 22.23 3.16 -18.68
C PRO A 135 22.31 4.62 -19.13
N VAL A 136 22.85 5.49 -18.28
CA VAL A 136 23.10 6.91 -18.60
C VAL A 136 24.21 7.00 -19.65
N ARG A 137 24.03 7.85 -20.66
CA ARG A 137 25.05 8.09 -21.68
C ARG A 137 26.24 8.88 -21.13
N GLU A 138 27.43 8.62 -21.66
CA GLU A 138 28.68 9.24 -21.18
C GLU A 138 28.71 10.77 -21.31
N ASP A 139 28.00 11.33 -22.31
CA ASP A 139 27.93 12.78 -22.57
C ASP A 139 26.67 13.43 -21.98
N ALA A 140 25.99 12.75 -21.05
CA ALA A 140 24.79 13.27 -20.40
C ALA A 140 25.11 14.53 -19.59
N PRO A 141 24.21 15.53 -19.58
CA PRO A 141 24.29 16.61 -18.60
C PRO A 141 24.12 16.04 -17.19
N GLU A 142 24.74 16.69 -16.19
CA GLU A 142 24.67 16.33 -14.77
C GLU A 142 23.28 16.62 -14.18
N ILE A 143 22.28 15.86 -14.62
CA ILE A 143 20.89 15.95 -14.17
C ILE A 143 20.51 14.61 -13.52
N ALA A 144 19.94 14.68 -12.32
CA ALA A 144 19.23 13.57 -11.71
C ALA A 144 17.73 13.88 -11.67
N VAL A 145 16.88 12.86 -11.60
CA VAL A 145 15.44 12.99 -11.44
C VAL A 145 15.04 12.40 -10.12
N GLN A 146 14.23 13.13 -9.35
CA GLN A 146 13.64 12.64 -8.11
C GLN A 146 12.22 12.13 -8.33
N VAL A 147 11.95 10.93 -7.84
CA VAL A 147 10.64 10.28 -7.87
C VAL A 147 10.22 9.95 -6.44
N PRO A 148 9.30 10.73 -5.85
CA PRO A 148 8.71 10.39 -4.57
C PRO A 148 7.89 9.10 -4.68
N LEU A 149 8.19 8.13 -3.82
CA LEU A 149 7.43 6.90 -3.63
C LEU A 149 6.77 6.94 -2.25
N ARG A 150 5.45 6.75 -2.24
CA ARG A 150 4.61 6.78 -1.06
C ARG A 150 3.70 5.57 -1.03
N GLU A 151 3.61 4.92 0.12
CA GLU A 151 2.58 3.92 0.39
C GLU A 151 1.33 4.55 0.96
N VAL A 152 0.21 3.87 0.79
CA VAL A 152 -1.05 4.28 1.41
C VAL A 152 -0.88 4.30 2.93
N ASP A 153 -1.30 5.39 3.55
CA ASP A 153 -1.28 5.57 4.99
C ASP A 153 -2.66 6.01 5.52
N ARG A 154 -2.74 6.27 6.84
CA ARG A 154 -3.98 6.66 7.50
C ARG A 154 -4.65 7.89 6.87
N SER A 155 -3.85 8.84 6.39
CA SER A 155 -4.38 10.08 5.81
C SER A 155 -5.21 9.83 4.55
N ASP A 156 -4.87 8.79 3.76
CA ASP A 156 -5.66 8.40 2.59
C ASP A 156 -7.03 7.83 3.00
N TYR A 157 -7.06 6.99 4.04
CA TYR A 157 -8.32 6.47 4.59
C TYR A 157 -9.18 7.60 5.15
N VAL A 158 -8.57 8.52 5.90
CA VAL A 158 -9.24 9.74 6.38
C VAL A 158 -9.83 10.55 5.23
N ALA A 159 -9.08 10.74 4.15
CA ALA A 159 -9.52 11.50 2.98
C ALA A 159 -10.72 10.83 2.29
N VAL A 160 -10.66 9.51 2.06
CA VAL A 160 -11.75 8.74 1.45
C VAL A 160 -13.01 8.79 2.33
N MET A 161 -12.87 8.52 3.63
CA MET A 161 -14.00 8.54 4.56
C MET A 161 -14.61 9.93 4.71
N SER A 162 -13.80 10.99 4.70
CA SER A 162 -14.30 12.37 4.74
C SER A 162 -15.09 12.69 3.47
N ARG A 163 -14.52 12.41 2.29
CA ARG A 163 -15.17 12.76 1.01
C ARG A 163 -16.47 12.00 0.78
N LEU A 164 -16.50 10.71 1.09
CA LEU A 164 -17.74 9.92 0.99
C LEU A 164 -18.72 10.24 2.11
N GLY A 165 -18.20 10.49 3.31
CA GLY A 165 -18.97 10.90 4.47
C GLY A 165 -19.76 12.19 4.19
N GLU A 166 -19.10 13.22 3.66
CA GLU A 166 -19.74 14.47 3.22
C GLU A 166 -20.90 14.21 2.24
N HIS A 167 -20.70 13.34 1.25
CA HIS A 167 -21.75 12.98 0.30
C HIS A 167 -22.93 12.26 0.98
N LYS A 168 -22.67 11.53 2.06
CA LYS A 168 -23.66 10.71 2.79
C LYS A 168 -24.25 11.39 4.02
N GLY A 169 -23.79 12.58 4.41
CA GLY A 169 -24.16 13.19 5.69
C GLY A 169 -23.62 12.41 6.90
N LEU A 170 -22.49 11.72 6.74
CA LEU A 170 -21.81 10.94 7.77
C LEU A 170 -20.43 11.55 8.06
N GLU A 171 -20.14 11.84 9.32
CA GLU A 171 -18.83 12.28 9.78
C GLU A 171 -18.02 11.07 10.24
N LYS A 172 -16.75 10.99 9.85
CA LYS A 172 -15.83 9.92 10.27
C LYS A 172 -15.53 10.05 11.78
N THR A 173 -15.31 8.92 12.44
CA THR A 173 -14.71 8.87 13.79
C THR A 173 -13.31 8.25 13.72
N GLN A 174 -12.52 8.38 14.79
CA GLN A 174 -11.16 7.82 14.84
C GLN A 174 -11.20 6.29 14.78
N GLU A 175 -12.13 5.68 15.51
CA GLU A 175 -12.36 4.23 15.58
C GLU A 175 -12.77 3.70 14.21
N ALA A 176 -13.69 4.38 13.52
CA ALA A 176 -14.14 3.99 12.19
C ALA A 176 -12.98 4.02 11.17
N VAL A 177 -12.12 5.05 11.22
CA VAL A 177 -10.92 5.13 10.37
C VAL A 177 -9.96 3.99 10.68
N THR A 178 -9.64 3.77 11.96
CA THR A 178 -8.73 2.71 12.40
C THR A 178 -9.22 1.33 11.96
N LEU A 179 -10.51 1.04 12.14
CA LEU A 179 -11.12 -0.23 11.73
C LEU A 179 -11.14 -0.41 10.21
N CYS A 180 -11.51 0.63 9.46
CA CYS A 180 -11.50 0.57 8.00
C CYS A 180 -10.08 0.36 7.45
N GLN A 181 -9.06 1.05 7.97
CA GLN A 181 -7.66 0.90 7.56
C GLN A 181 -7.09 -0.47 7.96
N THR A 182 -7.46 -0.97 9.14
CA THR A 182 -6.98 -2.27 9.64
C THR A 182 -7.57 -3.41 8.82
N LEU A 183 -8.88 -3.36 8.56
CA LEU A 183 -9.62 -4.51 8.03
C LEU A 183 -9.70 -4.52 6.50
N ALA A 184 -9.82 -3.37 5.84
CA ALA A 184 -9.95 -3.35 4.38
C ALA A 184 -8.59 -3.41 3.69
N SER A 185 -8.58 -3.94 2.46
CA SER A 185 -7.35 -4.11 1.70
C SER A 185 -6.72 -2.81 1.23
N ASP A 186 -7.56 -1.84 0.83
CA ASP A 186 -7.12 -0.57 0.27
C ASP A 186 -8.24 0.50 0.41
N PRO A 187 -7.95 1.79 0.18
CA PRO A 187 -8.95 2.85 0.22
C PRO A 187 -10.07 2.70 -0.83
N TRP A 188 -9.87 1.95 -1.92
CA TRP A 188 -10.93 1.66 -2.89
C TRP A 188 -11.96 0.69 -2.28
N ALA A 189 -11.51 -0.32 -1.55
CA ALA A 189 -12.40 -1.24 -0.83
C ALA A 189 -13.22 -0.48 0.22
N VAL A 190 -12.60 0.43 0.99
CA VAL A 190 -13.35 1.29 1.93
C VAL A 190 -14.38 2.16 1.20
N SER A 191 -14.00 2.73 0.06
CA SER A 191 -14.91 3.52 -0.77
C SER A 191 -16.13 2.71 -1.23
N GLU A 192 -15.89 1.50 -1.75
CA GLU A 192 -16.93 0.57 -2.18
C GLU A 192 -17.86 0.17 -1.02
N ALA A 193 -17.28 -0.20 0.13
CA ALA A 193 -18.00 -0.58 1.33
C ALA A 193 -18.91 0.55 1.83
N LEU A 194 -18.36 1.75 2.01
CA LEU A 194 -19.12 2.90 2.49
C LEU A 194 -20.20 3.33 1.50
N ASN A 195 -19.96 3.18 0.19
CA ASN A 195 -20.95 3.52 -0.83
C ASN A 195 -22.27 2.74 -0.66
N ARG A 196 -22.25 1.56 -0.01
CA ARG A 196 -23.43 0.74 0.30
C ARG A 196 -24.31 1.31 1.42
N LEU A 197 -23.80 2.24 2.22
CA LEU A 197 -24.58 2.89 3.29
C LEU A 197 -25.60 3.88 2.71
N GLY A 198 -26.67 4.12 3.46
CA GLY A 198 -27.70 5.11 3.11
C GLY A 198 -27.18 6.56 3.18
N LEU A 199 -28.04 7.49 2.75
CA LEU A 199 -27.83 8.93 2.92
C LEU A 199 -28.53 9.40 4.19
N GLU A 200 -27.87 10.27 4.94
CA GLU A 200 -28.42 10.95 6.10
C GLU A 200 -28.92 12.34 5.75
N SER A 201 -30.11 12.68 6.25
CA SER A 201 -30.70 14.01 6.03
C SER A 201 -30.04 15.12 6.86
N ARG A 202 -29.30 14.76 7.90
CA ARG A 202 -28.56 15.66 8.78
C ARG A 202 -27.18 15.07 9.06
N PRO A 203 -26.11 15.87 8.99
CA PRO A 203 -24.78 15.43 9.38
C PRO A 203 -24.77 14.83 10.78
N ARG A 204 -24.13 13.68 10.92
CA ARG A 204 -23.87 12.98 12.19
C ARG A 204 -22.68 12.04 12.03
N ASP A 205 -22.12 11.60 13.15
CA ASP A 205 -21.06 10.58 13.12
C ASP A 205 -21.55 9.25 12.55
N ILE A 206 -20.66 8.57 11.82
CA ILE A 206 -20.81 7.17 11.45
C ILE A 206 -20.73 6.29 12.69
N ARG A 207 -21.65 5.34 12.83
CA ARG A 207 -21.67 4.41 13.96
C ARG A 207 -20.91 3.13 13.62
N LEU A 208 -20.41 2.44 14.65
CA LEU A 208 -19.67 1.19 14.45
C LEU A 208 -20.53 0.04 13.91
N ASP A 209 -21.84 0.01 14.18
CA ASP A 209 -22.75 -0.93 13.52
C ASP A 209 -22.84 -0.68 12.00
N GLU A 210 -22.70 0.57 11.57
CA GLU A 210 -22.68 0.94 10.15
C GLU A 210 -21.34 0.62 9.50
N VAL A 211 -20.23 0.78 10.22
CA VAL A 211 -18.91 0.30 9.78
C VAL A 211 -18.95 -1.21 9.56
N ARG A 212 -19.55 -1.97 10.49
CA ARG A 212 -19.77 -3.42 10.31
C ARG A 212 -20.58 -3.72 9.06
N VAL A 213 -21.71 -3.04 8.86
CA VAL A 213 -22.56 -3.21 7.68
C VAL A 213 -21.78 -2.91 6.41
N ALA A 214 -21.04 -1.80 6.35
CA ALA A 214 -20.22 -1.44 5.21
C ALA A 214 -19.21 -2.54 4.87
N LEU A 215 -18.39 -2.95 5.84
CA LEU A 215 -17.36 -3.98 5.66
C LEU A 215 -17.93 -5.36 5.31
N SER A 216 -19.16 -5.68 5.76
CA SER A 216 -19.81 -6.96 5.44
C SER A 216 -20.10 -7.15 3.94
N HIS A 217 -20.11 -6.07 3.16
CA HIS A 217 -20.30 -6.09 1.71
C HIS A 217 -19.02 -6.39 0.93
N LEU A 218 -17.86 -6.34 1.58
CA LEU A 218 -16.59 -6.67 0.93
C LEU A 218 -16.48 -8.17 0.67
N ASP A 219 -15.78 -8.50 -0.40
CA ASP A 219 -15.33 -9.87 -0.64
C ASP A 219 -14.22 -10.24 0.35
N ALA A 220 -14.06 -11.54 0.61
CA ALA A 220 -13.14 -12.00 1.64
C ALA A 220 -11.70 -11.60 1.33
N ASP A 221 -11.25 -11.66 0.08
CA ASP A 221 -9.90 -11.23 -0.34
C ASP A 221 -9.64 -9.72 -0.18
N GLN A 222 -10.67 -8.92 0.10
CA GLN A 222 -10.56 -7.50 0.44
C GLN A 222 -10.51 -7.27 1.96
N LEU A 223 -10.60 -8.31 2.79
CA LEU A 223 -10.59 -8.24 4.25
C LEU A 223 -9.31 -8.90 4.81
N LEU A 224 -8.47 -8.11 5.49
CA LEU A 224 -7.17 -8.54 5.99
C LEU A 224 -6.35 -9.25 4.89
N PRO A 225 -6.02 -8.57 3.77
CA PRO A 225 -5.47 -9.22 2.58
C PRO A 225 -4.11 -9.91 2.80
N ASP A 226 -3.35 -9.44 3.79
CA ASP A 226 -2.05 -10.03 4.14
C ASP A 226 -2.20 -11.34 4.93
N ALA A 227 -3.38 -11.58 5.54
CA ALA A 227 -3.64 -12.78 6.31
C ALA A 227 -3.96 -14.00 5.42
N THR A 228 -4.05 -15.19 6.03
CA THR A 228 -4.40 -16.39 5.26
C THR A 228 -5.84 -16.30 4.74
N PRO A 229 -6.18 -16.91 3.58
CA PRO A 229 -7.54 -16.91 3.07
C PRO A 229 -8.59 -17.44 4.07
N THR A 230 -8.19 -18.33 4.98
CA THR A 230 -9.05 -18.83 6.05
C THR A 230 -9.43 -17.73 7.04
N VAL A 231 -8.47 -16.87 7.43
CA VAL A 231 -8.72 -15.71 8.30
C VAL A 231 -9.73 -14.77 7.63
N SER A 232 -9.48 -14.40 6.38
CA SER A 232 -10.32 -13.46 5.65
C SER A 232 -11.75 -13.98 5.46
N LEU A 233 -11.91 -15.27 5.13
CA LEU A 233 -13.23 -15.92 5.06
C LEU A 233 -13.94 -15.97 6.42
N THR A 234 -13.18 -16.20 7.50
CA THR A 234 -13.71 -16.21 8.87
C THR A 234 -14.22 -14.83 9.27
N VAL A 235 -13.45 -13.78 9.01
CA VAL A 235 -13.82 -12.38 9.29
C VAL A 235 -15.04 -11.98 8.47
N ALA A 236 -15.06 -12.30 7.17
CA ALA A 236 -16.22 -12.04 6.31
C ALA A 236 -17.50 -12.72 6.84
N ALA A 237 -17.41 -13.99 7.24
CA ALA A 237 -18.54 -14.73 7.81
C ALA A 237 -19.04 -14.12 9.12
N LEU A 238 -18.13 -13.68 10.00
CA LEU A 238 -18.48 -13.03 11.26
C LEU A 238 -19.13 -11.67 11.00
N LEU A 239 -18.55 -10.80 10.16
CA LEU A 239 -19.10 -9.48 9.83
C LEU A 239 -20.54 -9.56 9.26
N ARG A 240 -20.78 -10.54 8.38
CA ARG A 240 -22.10 -10.79 7.77
C ARG A 240 -23.11 -11.43 8.72
N SER A 241 -22.68 -11.96 9.87
CA SER A 241 -23.59 -12.51 10.86
C SER A 241 -24.28 -11.40 11.67
N ALA A 242 -25.56 -11.61 11.99
CA ALA A 242 -26.34 -10.75 12.88
C ALA A 242 -26.36 -11.24 14.34
N GLN A 243 -25.69 -12.36 14.63
CA GLN A 243 -25.59 -12.96 15.97
C GLN A 243 -24.25 -13.69 16.14
N PRO A 244 -23.82 -13.99 17.38
CA PRO A 244 -22.67 -14.85 17.62
C PRO A 244 -22.86 -16.24 16.98
N LEU A 245 -21.77 -16.85 16.53
CA LEU A 245 -21.77 -18.13 15.82
C LEU A 245 -21.00 -19.18 16.63
N SER A 246 -21.56 -20.38 16.80
CA SER A 246 -20.74 -21.51 17.26
C SER A 246 -19.59 -21.78 16.28
N LYS A 247 -18.54 -22.48 16.75
CA LYS A 247 -17.41 -22.87 15.88
C LYS A 247 -17.86 -23.62 14.61
N THR A 248 -18.88 -24.47 14.73
CA THR A 248 -19.42 -25.25 13.61
C THR A 248 -20.13 -24.35 12.60
N GLU A 249 -21.02 -23.45 13.07
CA GLU A 249 -21.73 -22.50 12.21
C GLU A 249 -20.77 -21.52 11.54
N LEU A 250 -19.73 -21.09 12.24
CA LEU A 250 -18.69 -20.22 11.70
C LEU A 250 -17.94 -20.91 10.56
N ALA A 251 -17.51 -22.16 10.76
CA ALA A 251 -16.83 -22.95 9.73
C ALA A 251 -17.72 -23.13 8.48
N GLU A 252 -19.00 -23.46 8.70
CA GLU A 252 -19.97 -23.63 7.61
C GLU A 252 -20.19 -22.33 6.82
N LYS A 253 -20.46 -21.22 7.52
CA LYS A 253 -20.67 -19.91 6.87
C LYS A 253 -19.43 -19.37 6.17
N ALA A 254 -18.24 -19.63 6.70
CA ALA A 254 -16.98 -19.26 6.07
C ALA A 254 -16.58 -20.20 4.92
N GLY A 255 -17.24 -21.36 4.77
CA GLY A 255 -16.88 -22.34 3.74
C GLY A 255 -15.53 -23.01 3.98
N VAL A 256 -15.11 -23.15 5.24
CA VAL A 256 -13.82 -23.74 5.65
C VAL A 256 -14.03 -24.92 6.59
N SER A 257 -12.99 -25.74 6.78
CA SER A 257 -13.06 -26.82 7.78
C SER A 257 -12.96 -26.25 9.20
N SER A 258 -13.66 -26.85 10.16
CA SER A 258 -13.55 -26.46 11.58
C SER A 258 -12.13 -26.63 12.15
N ARG A 259 -11.31 -27.49 11.53
CA ARG A 259 -9.88 -27.64 11.85
C ARG A 259 -9.09 -26.43 11.36
N SER A 260 -9.37 -25.93 10.16
CA SER A 260 -8.67 -24.78 9.56
C SER A 260 -8.81 -23.51 10.41
N LEU A 261 -9.93 -23.32 11.12
CA LEU A 261 -10.14 -22.18 12.00
C LEU A 261 -9.05 -22.04 13.08
N ARG A 262 -8.57 -23.16 13.64
CA ARG A 262 -7.51 -23.15 14.68
C ARG A 262 -6.13 -23.47 14.12
N LYS A 263 -6.05 -23.89 12.86
CA LYS A 263 -4.77 -24.22 12.22
C LYS A 263 -3.92 -22.96 12.19
N ASP A 264 -2.64 -23.10 12.52
CA ASP A 264 -1.64 -22.03 12.48
C ASP A 264 -2.07 -20.80 13.32
N GLY A 265 -2.85 -21.01 14.39
CA GLY A 265 -3.29 -19.94 15.29
C GLY A 265 -4.29 -18.95 14.68
N ASN A 266 -4.90 -19.22 13.51
CA ASN A 266 -5.72 -18.24 12.79
C ASN A 266 -6.81 -17.56 13.65
N LEU A 267 -7.72 -18.34 14.24
CA LEU A 267 -8.77 -17.80 15.11
C LEU A 267 -8.22 -17.29 16.45
N ASP A 268 -7.14 -17.90 16.94
CA ASP A 268 -6.52 -17.55 18.22
C ASP A 268 -5.86 -16.17 18.15
N ALA A 269 -5.20 -15.85 17.04
CA ALA A 269 -4.66 -14.53 16.74
C ALA A 269 -5.77 -13.47 16.65
N LEU A 270 -6.89 -13.78 15.98
CA LEU A 270 -8.04 -12.86 15.91
C LEU A 270 -8.65 -12.58 17.30
N VAL A 271 -8.65 -13.57 18.19
CA VAL A 271 -9.10 -13.42 19.58
C VAL A 271 -8.11 -12.61 20.40
N ALA A 272 -6.81 -12.88 20.28
CA ALA A 272 -5.77 -12.14 20.96
C ALA A 272 -5.70 -10.66 20.54
N LEU A 273 -6.00 -10.36 19.27
CA LEU A 273 -6.14 -8.99 18.76
C LEU A 273 -7.44 -8.29 19.18
N ASP A 274 -8.34 -8.99 19.89
CA ASP A 274 -9.69 -8.56 20.21
C ASP A 274 -10.52 -8.13 18.98
N LEU A 275 -10.19 -8.66 17.79
CA LEU A 275 -11.02 -8.52 16.59
C LEU A 275 -12.22 -9.48 16.65
N VAL A 276 -12.05 -10.61 17.35
CA VAL A 276 -13.07 -11.63 17.58
C VAL A 276 -13.16 -11.93 19.06
N ARG A 277 -14.39 -12.01 19.59
CA ARG A 277 -14.64 -12.37 20.99
C ARG A 277 -15.33 -13.71 21.09
N GLU A 278 -14.81 -14.59 21.95
CA GLU A 278 -15.54 -15.77 22.41
C GLU A 278 -16.48 -15.36 23.55
N THR A 279 -17.76 -15.66 23.39
CA THR A 279 -18.80 -15.46 24.41
C THR A 279 -18.76 -16.58 25.45
N ASP A 280 -19.39 -16.35 26.61
CA ASP A 280 -19.51 -17.36 27.69
C ASP A 280 -20.13 -18.71 27.23
N ASN A 281 -20.93 -18.69 26.16
CA ASN A 281 -21.58 -19.89 25.60
C ASN A 281 -20.72 -20.62 24.56
N GLY A 282 -19.44 -20.25 24.37
CA GLY A 282 -18.55 -20.87 23.39
C GLY A 282 -18.87 -20.50 21.92
N THR A 283 -19.60 -19.40 21.72
CA THR A 283 -19.85 -18.80 20.40
C THR A 283 -18.93 -17.62 20.14
N TYR A 284 -18.72 -17.27 18.87
CA TYR A 284 -17.79 -16.23 18.42
C TYR A 284 -18.55 -15.07 17.77
N ARG A 285 -18.13 -13.84 18.07
CA ARG A 285 -18.60 -12.62 17.39
C ARG A 285 -17.41 -11.78 16.92
N PHE A 286 -17.63 -10.98 15.89
CA PHE A 286 -16.72 -9.88 15.59
C PHE A 286 -16.88 -8.76 16.62
N ALA A 287 -15.78 -8.08 16.98
CA ALA A 287 -15.76 -6.95 17.92
C ALA A 287 -16.24 -5.64 17.26
N LEU A 288 -17.42 -5.71 16.61
CA LEU A 288 -18.21 -4.56 16.18
C LEU A 288 -19.68 -4.81 16.50
N PRO A 289 -20.47 -3.78 16.82
CA PRO A 289 -21.87 -3.98 17.19
C PRO A 289 -22.66 -4.62 16.06
N PHE A 290 -23.57 -5.53 16.38
CA PHE A 290 -24.54 -6.00 15.39
C PHE A 290 -25.46 -4.84 15.00
N ALA A 291 -25.89 -4.82 13.73
CA ALA A 291 -26.87 -3.84 13.24
C ALA A 291 -28.31 -4.22 13.66
N THR A 292 -28.50 -4.49 14.95
CA THR A 292 -29.78 -4.82 15.59
C THR A 292 -30.26 -3.64 16.43
N GLU A 293 -31.53 -3.62 16.83
CA GLU A 293 -32.06 -2.56 17.70
C GLU A 293 -31.36 -2.49 19.08
N GLU A 294 -30.84 -3.63 19.56
CA GLU A 294 -30.19 -3.74 20.87
C GLU A 294 -28.77 -3.15 20.89
N GLU A 295 -27.98 -3.39 19.84
CA GLU A 295 -26.57 -2.97 19.79
C GLU A 295 -26.33 -1.72 18.93
N ARG A 296 -27.33 -1.25 18.18
CA ARG A 296 -27.21 -0.07 17.31
C ARG A 296 -26.69 1.15 18.08
N GLY A 297 -25.61 1.74 17.59
CA GLY A 297 -24.97 2.89 18.21
C GLY A 297 -24.19 2.61 19.49
N SER A 298 -24.05 1.35 19.90
CA SER A 298 -23.13 0.97 20.99
C SER A 298 -21.67 1.11 20.55
N ASN A 299 -20.78 1.38 21.51
CA ASN A 299 -19.34 1.44 21.29
C ASN A 299 -18.72 0.06 21.58
N ILE A 300 -18.85 -0.88 20.64
CA ILE A 300 -18.18 -2.17 20.70
C ILE A 300 -17.07 -2.16 19.65
N CYS A 301 -15.82 -2.07 20.08
CA CYS A 301 -14.62 -2.14 19.24
C CYS A 301 -13.53 -2.96 19.94
N PRO A 302 -12.45 -3.36 19.24
CA PRO A 302 -11.28 -3.96 19.86
C PRO A 302 -10.68 -3.05 20.94
N ALA A 303 -10.19 -3.62 22.03
CA ALA A 303 -9.67 -2.87 23.18
C ALA A 303 -8.59 -1.84 22.78
N ALA A 304 -7.68 -2.21 21.88
CA ALA A 304 -6.62 -1.30 21.39
C ALA A 304 -7.14 -0.07 20.62
N VAL A 305 -8.38 -0.11 20.13
CA VAL A 305 -9.02 1.03 19.46
C VAL A 305 -9.68 1.98 20.46
N ASP A 306 -10.07 1.48 21.64
CA ASP A 306 -10.70 2.25 22.72
C ASP A 306 -9.68 2.75 23.77
N ASP A 307 -8.45 2.22 23.75
CA ASP A 307 -7.37 2.57 24.67
C ASP A 307 -6.25 3.34 23.96
N ASP A 308 -6.20 4.65 24.19
CA ASP A 308 -5.16 5.55 23.66
C ASP A 308 -3.73 5.21 24.14
N LEU A 309 -3.58 4.36 25.17
CA LEU A 309 -2.29 3.91 25.68
C LEU A 309 -1.86 2.54 25.13
N ALA A 310 -2.71 1.88 24.33
CA ALA A 310 -2.37 0.61 23.71
C ALA A 310 -1.16 0.76 22.78
N THR A 311 -0.22 -0.17 22.87
CA THR A 311 0.94 -0.21 21.98
C THR A 311 0.89 -1.46 21.11
N ALA A 312 1.39 -1.36 19.87
CA ALA A 312 1.41 -2.48 18.95
C ALA A 312 2.22 -3.65 19.52
N ARG A 313 3.21 -3.36 20.35
CA ARG A 313 4.02 -4.35 21.06
C ARG A 313 3.17 -5.18 22.03
N ASP A 314 2.37 -4.54 22.87
CA ASP A 314 1.56 -5.24 23.88
C ASP A 314 0.47 -6.07 23.19
N VAL A 315 -0.18 -5.50 22.18
CA VAL A 315 -1.16 -6.21 21.35
C VAL A 315 -0.54 -7.41 20.65
N LEU A 316 0.66 -7.25 20.06
CA LEU A 316 1.35 -8.35 19.39
C LEU A 316 1.89 -9.40 20.38
N TYR A 317 2.28 -9.00 21.59
CA TYR A 317 2.70 -9.92 22.63
C TYR A 317 1.59 -10.92 22.96
N GLU A 318 0.34 -10.44 23.12
CA GLU A 318 -0.82 -11.30 23.33
C GLU A 318 -1.05 -12.28 22.17
N VAL A 319 -0.85 -11.83 20.93
CA VAL A 319 -0.93 -12.71 19.75
C VAL A 319 0.11 -13.81 19.81
N VAL A 320 1.38 -13.46 20.05
CA VAL A 320 2.46 -14.45 20.11
C VAL A 320 2.25 -15.41 21.28
N LEU A 321 1.86 -14.89 22.44
CA LEU A 321 1.55 -15.69 23.63
C LEU A 321 0.44 -16.72 23.37
N ALA A 322 -0.60 -16.33 22.62
CA ALA A 322 -1.75 -17.19 22.32
C ALA A 322 -1.47 -18.25 21.23
N THR A 323 -0.40 -18.09 20.45
CA THR A 323 -0.20 -18.88 19.22
C THR A 323 1.13 -19.62 19.15
N VAL A 324 2.12 -19.28 19.99
CA VAL A 324 3.40 -19.99 20.06
C VAL A 324 3.25 -21.33 20.80
N ASP A 325 3.95 -22.35 20.32
CA ASP A 325 3.93 -23.68 20.96
C ASP A 325 4.63 -23.71 22.32
N ASP A 326 5.70 -22.91 22.48
CA ASP A 326 6.47 -22.81 23.71
C ASP A 326 6.43 -21.39 24.26
N VAL A 327 5.55 -21.18 25.23
CA VAL A 327 5.34 -19.91 25.91
C VAL A 327 6.59 -19.43 26.64
N ALA A 328 7.49 -20.33 27.08
CA ALA A 328 8.71 -19.93 27.79
C ALA A 328 9.60 -19.01 26.94
N ARG A 329 9.57 -19.15 25.61
CA ARG A 329 10.31 -18.29 24.66
C ARG A 329 9.89 -16.83 24.74
N THR A 330 8.62 -16.54 25.04
CA THR A 330 8.11 -15.16 25.14
C THR A 330 8.54 -14.46 26.42
N ALA A 331 8.89 -15.22 27.46
CA ALA A 331 9.31 -14.71 28.77
C ALA A 331 10.84 -14.60 28.91
N ASP A 332 11.60 -15.15 27.96
CA ASP A 332 13.06 -15.12 27.96
C ASP A 332 13.57 -13.92 27.12
N PRO A 333 14.17 -12.89 27.74
CA PRO A 333 14.70 -11.74 27.01
C PRO A 333 15.90 -12.10 26.11
N ASP A 334 16.55 -13.24 26.34
CA ASP A 334 17.66 -13.73 25.52
C ASP A 334 17.18 -14.62 24.34
N ASP A 335 15.91 -15.04 24.33
CA ASP A 335 15.31 -15.73 23.17
C ASP A 335 14.96 -14.70 22.08
N PRO A 336 15.23 -14.99 20.78
CA PRO A 336 14.89 -14.08 19.69
C PRO A 336 13.41 -13.65 19.62
N VAL A 337 12.48 -14.49 20.07
CA VAL A 337 11.05 -14.16 20.19
C VAL A 337 10.81 -13.24 21.38
N GLY A 338 11.21 -13.64 22.58
CA GLY A 338 10.99 -12.87 23.81
C GLY A 338 11.70 -11.52 23.79
N GLY A 339 12.96 -11.48 23.36
CA GLY A 339 13.79 -10.28 23.25
C GLY A 339 13.16 -9.15 22.43
N THR A 340 12.31 -9.48 21.45
CA THR A 340 11.56 -8.49 20.65
C THR A 340 10.64 -7.60 21.51
N PHE A 341 10.19 -8.09 22.67
CA PHE A 341 9.24 -7.40 23.54
C PHE A 341 9.89 -6.59 24.67
N TYR A 342 11.21 -6.75 24.91
CA TYR A 342 11.93 -6.06 25.99
C TYR A 342 12.68 -4.78 25.53
N GLY A 343 12.70 -4.48 24.22
CA GLY A 343 13.40 -3.33 23.63
C GLY A 343 12.57 -2.02 23.55
N PRO A 344 13.18 -0.91 23.10
CA PRO A 344 12.48 0.37 22.92
C PRO A 344 11.73 0.42 21.57
N GLY A 345 10.69 -0.39 21.42
CA GLY A 345 9.82 -0.41 20.24
C GLY A 345 9.58 -1.81 19.70
N LEU A 346 8.70 -1.91 18.70
CA LEU A 346 8.41 -3.17 18.01
C LEU A 346 9.29 -3.32 16.76
N GLU A 347 10.38 -4.07 16.89
CA GLU A 347 11.22 -4.50 15.76
C GLU A 347 10.66 -5.79 15.14
N GLY A 348 10.11 -5.70 13.93
CA GLY A 348 9.44 -6.84 13.30
C GLY A 348 10.41 -7.89 12.73
N ASP A 349 11.63 -7.52 12.34
CA ASP A 349 12.51 -8.40 11.57
C ASP A 349 13.04 -9.62 12.36
N PRO A 350 13.45 -9.49 13.64
CA PRO A 350 13.79 -10.65 14.47
C PRO A 350 12.61 -11.62 14.56
N LEU A 351 11.40 -11.10 14.82
CA LEU A 351 10.20 -11.90 14.98
C LEU A 351 9.80 -12.62 13.68
N ARG A 352 9.92 -11.96 12.52
CA ARG A 352 9.66 -12.57 11.20
C ARG A 352 10.57 -13.76 10.89
N ARG A 353 11.82 -13.72 11.33
CA ARG A 353 12.77 -14.83 11.12
C ARG A 353 12.37 -16.07 11.91
N GLU A 354 11.88 -15.87 13.12
CA GLU A 354 11.46 -16.95 14.02
C GLU A 354 10.04 -17.44 13.73
N LEU A 355 9.14 -16.53 13.39
CA LEU A 355 7.72 -16.76 13.16
C LEU A 355 7.31 -16.20 11.78
N PRO A 356 7.60 -16.89 10.66
CA PRO A 356 7.30 -16.35 9.33
C PRO A 356 5.82 -16.03 9.06
N TRP A 357 4.90 -16.64 9.82
CA TRP A 357 3.46 -16.40 9.73
C TRP A 357 2.99 -15.13 10.47
N ILE A 358 3.86 -14.44 11.23
CA ILE A 358 3.50 -13.32 12.11
C ILE A 358 3.25 -12.01 11.36
N ASP A 359 3.75 -11.88 10.13
CA ASP A 359 3.80 -10.61 9.41
C ASP A 359 2.44 -9.87 9.30
N PRO A 360 1.32 -10.56 8.99
CA PRO A 360 0.01 -9.90 8.94
C PRO A 360 -0.39 -9.31 10.30
N TRP A 361 0.01 -9.96 11.39
CA TRP A 361 -0.34 -9.57 12.75
C TRP A 361 0.53 -8.43 13.27
N ILE A 362 1.80 -8.31 12.84
CA ILE A 362 2.61 -7.11 13.08
C ILE A 362 1.90 -5.89 12.49
N ARG A 363 1.44 -6.00 11.24
CA ARG A 363 0.74 -4.92 10.56
C ARG A 363 -0.57 -4.57 11.27
N VAL A 364 -1.40 -5.56 11.57
CA VAL A 364 -2.69 -5.35 12.24
C VAL A 364 -2.51 -4.71 13.63
N ALA A 365 -1.57 -5.19 14.44
CA ALA A 365 -1.30 -4.61 15.76
C ALA A 365 -0.88 -3.14 15.67
N ARG A 366 -0.02 -2.78 14.71
CA ARG A 366 0.36 -1.38 14.45
C ARG A 366 -0.83 -0.52 14.04
N LEU A 367 -1.65 -1.01 13.12
CA LEU A 367 -2.81 -0.25 12.63
C LEU A 367 -3.87 -0.04 13.72
N LEU A 368 -4.12 -1.04 14.56
CA LEU A 368 -5.05 -0.91 15.69
C LEU A 368 -4.60 0.16 16.69
N CYS A 369 -3.28 0.29 16.92
CA CYS A 369 -2.70 1.25 17.86
C CYS A 369 -2.30 2.59 17.21
N ASP A 370 -2.73 2.84 15.97
CA ASP A 370 -2.37 4.03 15.19
C ASP A 370 -0.85 4.28 15.05
N GLU A 371 -0.06 3.21 15.08
CA GLU A 371 1.38 3.29 14.89
C GLU A 371 1.73 3.39 13.39
N PRO A 372 2.70 4.25 12.99
CA PRO A 372 3.08 4.41 11.59
C PRO A 372 3.55 3.11 10.94
N THR A 373 2.97 2.76 9.79
CA THR A 373 3.37 1.57 9.01
C THR A 373 4.12 1.90 7.72
N SER A 374 3.88 3.08 7.13
CA SER A 374 4.47 3.49 5.87
C SER A 374 5.81 4.21 6.08
N ARG A 375 6.70 4.09 5.07
CA ARG A 375 7.88 4.95 4.93
C ARG A 375 7.78 5.67 3.61
N ASP A 376 7.81 6.99 3.62
CA ASP A 376 7.97 7.76 2.39
C ASP A 376 9.45 7.73 1.99
N MET A 377 9.71 7.65 0.70
CA MET A 377 11.06 7.70 0.18
C MET A 377 11.10 8.45 -1.14
N THR A 378 12.28 8.95 -1.49
CA THR A 378 12.52 9.54 -2.80
C THR A 378 13.61 8.72 -3.47
N VAL A 379 13.27 8.10 -4.60
CA VAL A 379 14.24 7.40 -5.44
C VAL A 379 14.78 8.40 -6.45
N SER A 380 16.08 8.34 -6.71
CA SER A 380 16.73 9.20 -7.69
C SER A 380 17.39 8.36 -8.79
N PHE A 381 17.30 8.82 -10.03
CA PHE A 381 18.04 8.25 -11.16
C PHE A 381 18.64 9.34 -12.03
N GLY A 382 19.60 8.99 -12.89
CA GLY A 382 20.21 9.90 -13.84
C GLY A 382 21.72 10.03 -13.64
N ALA A 383 22.29 11.11 -14.15
CA ALA A 383 23.72 11.34 -14.05
C ALA A 383 24.14 11.60 -12.59
N ALA A 384 25.34 11.15 -12.23
CA ALA A 384 25.95 11.55 -10.96
C ALA A 384 26.15 13.07 -10.95
N ILE A 385 25.76 13.72 -9.86
CA ILE A 385 25.91 15.16 -9.67
C ILE A 385 27.26 15.40 -9.00
N GLU A 386 28.24 15.90 -9.76
CA GLU A 386 29.58 16.23 -9.24
C GLU A 386 29.73 17.75 -9.02
N GLN A 387 28.99 18.55 -9.78
CA GLN A 387 28.99 20.01 -9.65
C GLN A 387 28.45 20.46 -8.30
N THR A 388 29.23 21.28 -7.60
CA THR A 388 28.84 21.95 -6.37
C THR A 388 28.74 23.44 -6.64
N ALA A 389 27.67 24.09 -6.15
CA ALA A 389 27.55 25.54 -6.21
C ALA A 389 28.82 26.23 -5.67
N VAL A 390 29.38 27.16 -6.44
CA VAL A 390 30.51 27.97 -5.97
C VAL A 390 30.00 28.83 -4.81
N GLN A 391 30.23 28.40 -3.57
CA GLN A 391 30.06 29.28 -2.42
C GLN A 391 30.91 30.53 -2.67
N ASN A 392 30.26 31.70 -2.60
CA ASN A 392 30.86 33.04 -2.72
C ASN A 392 32.31 33.02 -2.25
N GLN A 393 33.25 32.92 -3.20
CA GLN A 393 34.65 33.20 -2.89
C GLN A 393 34.67 34.64 -2.40
N GLY A 394 34.96 34.76 -1.11
CA GLY A 394 34.95 36.03 -0.40
C GLY A 394 35.67 37.08 -1.21
N VAL A 395 35.00 38.22 -1.36
CA VAL A 395 35.66 39.48 -1.64
C VAL A 395 36.65 39.71 -0.49
N GLN A 396 37.88 39.21 -0.62
CA GLN A 396 39.02 39.75 0.10
C GLN A 396 39.20 41.17 -0.45
N ARG A 397 38.55 42.13 0.19
CA ARG A 397 39.01 43.52 0.16
C ARG A 397 40.38 43.52 0.82
N ALA A 398 41.40 43.82 0.02
CA ALA A 398 42.65 44.31 0.54
C ALA A 398 42.38 45.67 1.19
N ASP A 399 42.63 45.75 2.50
CA ASP A 399 43.10 46.95 3.19
C ASP A 399 44.24 46.53 4.12
#